data_AF-A0A960TP74-F1
#
_entry.id   AF-A0A960TP74-F1
#
_cell.length_a   1.000
_cell.length_b   1.000
_cell.length_c   1.000
_cell.angle_alpha   90.00
_cell.angle_beta   90.00
_cell.angle_gamma   90.00
#
_symmetry.space_group_name_H-M   'P 1'
#
loop_
_entity.id
_entity.type
_entity.pdbx_description
1 polymer ?
#
loop_
_entity_poly.entity_id
_entity_poly.type
_entity_poly.pdbx_seq_one_letter_code
_entity_poly.pdbx_strand_id
1 'polypeptide(L)'
;MHRFLLLALILMLPLAAERRQELTPQDKEQISYIISTLSGKSAFSLMFLQSSLEKAGKETESVHPLAFLGYVFSNPELREKVTKILPFVWKRFKSDFAKSLNKEAANGGMTEATIASFAKQVNLPESEVAGYVQTRDWNGLFAALEK
;
A
#
# COMPACT_ATOMS: atom_id res chain seq x y z
N MET A 1 14.30 14.62 25.91
CA MET A 1 13.42 13.65 25.23
C MET A 1 13.62 13.78 23.73
N HIS A 2 14.38 12.85 23.15
CA HIS A 2 14.77 12.91 21.75
C HIS A 2 13.56 12.76 20.83
N ARG A 3 13.30 13.83 20.06
CA ARG A 3 12.52 13.81 18.83
C ARG A 3 13.18 12.80 17.91
N PHE A 4 12.69 11.55 17.94
CA PHE A 4 13.04 10.58 16.91
C PHE A 4 12.58 11.13 15.58
N LEU A 5 13.57 11.41 14.73
CA LEU A 5 13.46 11.78 13.32
C LEU A 5 12.66 10.71 12.55
N LEU A 6 11.34 10.73 12.70
CA LEU A 6 10.37 10.11 11.79
C LEU A 6 10.11 11.13 10.68
N LEU A 7 11.10 11.28 9.81
CA LEU A 7 11.05 12.17 8.65
C LEU A 7 9.93 11.69 7.71
N ALA A 8 8.88 12.50 7.68
CA ALA A 8 7.93 12.72 6.59
C ALA A 8 7.99 11.69 5.44
N LEU A 9 7.18 10.65 5.56
CA LEU A 9 6.70 9.94 4.39
C LEU A 9 5.87 10.94 3.56
N ILE A 10 6.32 11.19 2.32
CA ILE A 10 5.60 11.82 1.21
C ILE A 10 5.48 13.36 1.23
N LEU A 11 6.48 14.06 0.69
CA LEU A 11 6.42 15.42 0.13
C LEU A 11 7.56 15.49 -0.91
N MET A 12 7.34 15.49 -2.23
CA MET A 12 6.77 16.55 -3.08
C MET A 12 6.67 16.07 -4.56
N LEU A 13 5.74 16.69 -5.32
CA LEU A 13 5.58 16.77 -6.82
C LEU A 13 4.72 15.70 -7.53
N PRO A 14 4.10 16.03 -8.69
CA PRO A 14 3.16 17.12 -8.96
C PRO A 14 1.72 16.61 -9.22
N LEU A 15 0.82 17.58 -9.37
CA LEU A 15 -0.57 17.47 -9.80
C LEU A 15 -0.71 16.56 -11.05
N ALA A 16 -1.61 15.58 -11.00
CA ALA A 16 -2.11 14.85 -12.19
C ALA A 16 -1.14 13.94 -12.97
N ALA A 17 -0.23 13.21 -12.33
CA ALA A 17 0.37 12.04 -12.99
C ALA A 17 -0.59 10.84 -12.86
N GLU A 18 -1.08 10.30 -13.98
CA GLU A 18 -1.86 9.06 -14.00
C GLU A 18 -1.04 7.94 -13.36
N ARG A 19 -1.39 7.55 -12.13
CA ARG A 19 -0.72 6.44 -11.48
C ARG A 19 -1.07 5.15 -12.22
N ARG A 20 -0.04 4.38 -12.57
CA ARG A 20 -0.19 3.17 -13.38
C ARG A 20 -0.91 2.10 -12.60
N GLN A 21 -1.96 1.54 -13.19
CA GLN A 21 -2.67 0.38 -12.63
C GLN A 21 -1.97 -0.94 -12.99
N GLU A 22 -1.31 -0.98 -14.14
CA GLU A 22 -0.54 -2.15 -14.57
C GLU A 22 0.83 -2.16 -13.88
N LEU A 23 1.13 -3.27 -13.22
CA LEU A 23 2.40 -3.48 -12.55
C LEU A 23 3.42 -4.10 -13.50
N THR A 24 4.54 -3.41 -13.69
CA THR A 24 5.71 -3.96 -14.35
C THR A 24 6.35 -5.06 -13.48
N PRO A 25 7.22 -5.92 -14.05
CA PRO A 25 8.00 -6.87 -13.25
C PRO A 25 8.81 -6.19 -12.13
N GLN A 26 9.37 -5.00 -12.39
CA GLN A 26 10.11 -4.23 -11.40
C GLN A 26 9.18 -3.76 -10.26
N ASP A 27 7.98 -3.28 -10.56
CA ASP A 27 7.02 -2.88 -9.51
C ASP A 27 6.72 -4.06 -8.59
N LYS A 28 6.46 -5.24 -9.17
CA LYS A 28 6.18 -6.46 -8.42
C LYS A 28 7.36 -6.89 -7.54
N GLU A 29 8.58 -6.79 -8.05
CA GLU A 29 9.79 -7.06 -7.29
C GLU A 29 9.93 -6.10 -6.10
N GLN A 30 9.76 -4.80 -6.31
CA GLN A 30 9.84 -3.80 -5.25
C GLN A 30 8.75 -3.99 -4.18
N ILE A 31 7.51 -4.24 -4.59
CA ILE A 31 6.40 -4.53 -3.67
C ILE A 31 6.71 -5.80 -2.86
N SER A 32 7.18 -6.85 -3.52
CA SER A 32 7.56 -8.11 -2.87
C SER A 32 8.69 -7.91 -1.86
N TYR A 33 9.70 -7.11 -2.22
CA TYR A 33 10.81 -6.74 -1.34
C TYR A 33 10.32 -6.00 -0.10
N ILE A 34 9.45 -5.00 -0.26
CA ILE A 34 8.86 -4.23 0.86
C ILE A 34 8.15 -5.19 1.82
N ILE A 35 7.17 -5.97 1.34
CA ILE A 35 6.37 -6.85 2.20
C ILE A 35 7.22 -7.94 2.85
N SER A 36 8.16 -8.54 2.11
CA SER A 36 9.08 -9.56 2.66
C SER A 36 10.03 -9.00 3.72
N THR A 37 10.49 -7.76 3.53
CA THR A 37 11.37 -7.11 4.49
C THR A 37 10.62 -6.75 5.77
N LEU A 38 9.39 -6.25 5.66
CA LEU A 38 8.53 -5.94 6.81
C LEU A 38 8.13 -7.18 7.61
N SER A 39 7.99 -8.35 6.96
CA SER A 39 7.54 -9.59 7.63
C SER A 39 8.67 -10.39 8.27
N GLY A 40 9.89 -10.30 7.75
CA GLY A 40 11.00 -11.17 8.15
C GLY A 40 11.95 -10.60 9.21
N LYS A 41 11.72 -9.39 9.74
CA LYS A 41 12.74 -8.65 10.50
C LYS A 41 12.22 -8.04 11.81
N SER A 42 13.09 -8.04 12.81
CA SER A 42 12.85 -7.33 14.07
C SER A 42 12.83 -5.82 13.85
N ALA A 43 12.19 -5.08 14.76
CA ALA A 43 12.11 -3.61 14.70
C ALA A 43 13.48 -2.93 14.53
N PHE A 44 14.51 -3.48 15.18
CA PHE A 44 15.88 -2.98 15.11
C PHE A 44 16.50 -3.23 13.73
N SER A 45 16.29 -4.41 13.15
CA SER A 45 16.75 -4.73 11.79
C SER A 45 16.05 -3.88 10.72
N LEU A 46 14.81 -3.44 10.95
CA LEU A 46 14.09 -2.53 10.05
C LEU A 46 14.71 -1.13 10.02
N MET A 47 15.27 -0.64 11.14
CA MET A 47 15.95 0.66 11.16
C MET A 47 17.16 0.70 10.22
N PHE A 48 17.95 -0.37 10.15
CA PHE A 48 19.10 -0.44 9.23
C PHE A 48 18.71 -0.54 7.75
N LEU A 49 17.49 -1.00 7.47
CA LEU A 49 16.98 -1.15 6.10
C LEU A 49 16.05 0.00 5.70
N GLN A 50 15.93 1.02 6.55
CA GLN A 50 15.04 2.15 6.31
C GLN A 50 15.34 2.81 4.96
N SER A 51 16.61 3.10 4.66
CA SER A 51 17.00 3.75 3.39
C SER A 51 16.68 2.89 2.17
N SER A 52 16.85 1.57 2.25
CA SER A 52 16.50 0.63 1.18
C SER A 52 14.99 0.51 1.00
N LEU A 53 14.22 0.47 2.08
CA LEU A 53 12.75 0.49 2.06
C LEU A 53 12.21 1.81 1.49
N GLU A 54 12.83 2.94 1.84
CA GLU A 54 12.51 4.25 1.29
C GLU A 54 12.77 4.30 -0.22
N LYS A 55 13.90 3.73 -0.67
CA LYS A 55 14.21 3.64 -2.10
C LYS A 55 13.17 2.80 -2.84
N ALA A 56 12.85 1.60 -2.33
CA ALA A 56 11.82 0.73 -2.92
C ALA A 56 10.44 1.42 -2.94
N GLY A 57 10.10 2.15 -1.86
CA GLY A 57 8.88 2.96 -1.79
C GLY A 57 8.83 4.05 -2.85
N LYS A 58 9.94 4.76 -3.09
CA LYS A 58 10.04 5.77 -4.17
C LYS A 58 9.91 5.15 -5.55
N GLU A 59 10.52 3.99 -5.78
CA GLU A 59 10.40 3.27 -7.06
C GLU A 59 8.95 2.84 -7.34
N THR A 60 8.14 2.63 -6.30
CA THR A 60 6.71 2.32 -6.42
C THR A 60 5.78 3.54 -6.40
N GLU A 61 6.30 4.78 -6.36
CA GLU A 61 5.47 6.00 -6.27
C GLU A 61 4.57 6.20 -7.50
N SER A 62 5.00 5.72 -8.67
CA SER A 62 4.24 5.75 -9.91
C SER A 62 3.08 4.74 -9.96
N VAL A 63 3.00 3.83 -8.99
CA VAL A 63 2.00 2.75 -8.92
C VAL A 63 0.74 3.22 -8.24
N HIS A 64 -0.41 2.91 -8.83
CA HIS A 64 -1.70 3.20 -8.22
C HIS A 64 -1.85 2.42 -6.89
N PRO A 65 -2.27 3.06 -5.79
CA PRO A 65 -2.28 2.42 -4.47
C PRO A 65 -3.21 1.19 -4.40
N LEU A 66 -4.32 1.17 -5.16
CA LEU A 66 -5.14 -0.05 -5.28
C LEU A 66 -4.43 -1.16 -6.06
N ALA A 67 -3.60 -0.86 -7.07
CA ALA A 67 -2.83 -1.89 -7.78
C ALA A 67 -1.77 -2.52 -6.87
N PHE A 68 -1.11 -1.71 -6.03
CA PHE A 68 -0.19 -2.19 -5.01
C PHE A 68 -0.90 -3.17 -4.06
N LEU A 69 -2.02 -2.76 -3.44
CA LEU A 69 -2.77 -3.63 -2.53
C LEU A 69 -3.32 -4.86 -3.24
N GLY A 70 -3.79 -4.69 -4.48
CA GLY A 70 -4.30 -5.76 -5.32
C GLY A 70 -3.27 -6.86 -5.46
N TYR A 71 -2.02 -6.50 -5.78
CA TYR A 71 -0.94 -7.47 -5.93
C TYR A 71 -0.54 -8.13 -4.60
N VAL A 72 -0.48 -7.37 -3.50
CA VAL A 72 -0.16 -7.93 -2.19
C VAL A 72 -1.18 -8.97 -1.74
N PHE A 73 -2.47 -8.66 -1.87
CA PHE A 73 -3.55 -9.51 -1.36
C PHE A 73 -4.03 -10.58 -2.35
N SER A 74 -3.76 -10.43 -3.65
CA SER A 74 -3.99 -11.48 -4.65
C SER A 74 -2.86 -12.50 -4.73
N ASN A 75 -1.68 -12.20 -4.18
CA ASN A 75 -0.54 -13.12 -4.13
C ASN A 75 -0.54 -13.88 -2.77
N PRO A 76 -0.76 -15.20 -2.76
CA PRO A 76 -0.83 -15.98 -1.52
C PRO A 76 0.41 -15.86 -0.63
N GLU A 77 1.61 -15.81 -1.21
CA GLU A 77 2.86 -15.72 -0.44
C GLU A 77 3.02 -14.36 0.23
N LEU A 78 2.69 -13.29 -0.47
CA LEU A 78 2.76 -11.93 0.10
C LEU A 78 1.67 -11.73 1.15
N ARG A 79 0.48 -12.26 0.90
CA ARG A 79 -0.62 -12.25 1.85
C ARG A 79 -0.25 -12.98 3.15
N GLU A 80 0.38 -14.15 3.07
CA GLU A 80 0.89 -14.85 4.26
C GLU A 80 1.94 -14.01 4.99
N LYS A 81 2.86 -13.37 4.25
CA LYS A 81 3.87 -12.49 4.85
C LYS A 81 3.27 -11.30 5.60
N VAL A 82 2.17 -10.72 5.12
CA VAL A 82 1.45 -9.63 5.83
C VAL A 82 1.07 -10.04 7.25
N THR A 83 0.62 -11.28 7.45
CA THR A 83 0.24 -11.80 8.78
C THR A 83 1.40 -11.89 9.77
N LYS A 84 2.64 -11.90 9.28
CA LYS A 84 3.87 -11.99 10.08
C LYS A 84 4.46 -10.62 10.42
N ILE A 85 3.92 -9.53 9.84
CA ILE A 85 4.38 -8.18 10.11
C ILE A 85 4.02 -7.78 11.54
N LEU A 86 4.98 -7.18 12.26
CA LEU A 86 4.75 -6.71 13.63
C LEU A 86 3.55 -5.73 13.69
N PRO A 87 2.61 -5.87 14.65
CA PRO A 87 1.36 -5.10 14.66
C PRO A 87 1.53 -3.57 14.60
N PHE A 88 2.53 -3.03 15.30
CA PHE A 88 2.79 -1.59 15.29
C PHE A 88 3.39 -1.10 13.95
N VAL A 89 4.20 -1.93 13.28
CA VAL A 89 4.72 -1.65 11.93
C VAL A 89 3.59 -1.69 10.93
N TRP A 90 2.73 -2.70 11.01
CA TRP A 90 1.58 -2.84 10.13
C TRP A 90 0.57 -1.71 10.30
N LYS A 91 0.26 -1.34 11.55
CA LYS A 91 -0.59 -0.17 11.85
C LYS A 91 -0.02 1.11 11.25
N ARG A 92 1.30 1.31 11.32
CA ARG A 92 1.95 2.48 10.73
C ARG A 92 1.88 2.44 9.20
N PHE A 93 2.17 1.28 8.59
CA PHE A 93 2.04 1.07 7.15
C PHE A 93 0.63 1.42 6.67
N LYS A 94 -0.42 0.87 7.30
CA LYS A 94 -1.83 1.18 6.97
C LYS A 94 -2.14 2.66 7.09
N SER A 95 -1.67 3.32 8.16
CA SER A 95 -1.88 4.76 8.36
C SER A 95 -1.22 5.61 7.27
N ASP A 96 -0.01 5.27 6.86
CA ASP A 96 0.69 5.99 5.80
C ASP A 96 0.10 5.68 4.42
N PHE A 97 -0.29 4.42 4.17
CA PHE A 97 -0.94 4.00 2.94
C PHE A 97 -2.32 4.65 2.74
N ALA A 98 -3.09 4.82 3.81
CA ALA A 98 -4.34 5.56 3.81
C ALA A 98 -4.16 7.02 3.34
N LYS A 99 -3.01 7.66 3.59
CA LYS A 99 -2.72 9.00 3.04
C LYS A 99 -2.58 8.95 1.52
N SER A 100 -1.93 7.92 0.98
CA SER A 100 -1.79 7.71 -0.47
C SER A 100 -3.13 7.43 -1.15
N LEU A 101 -4.01 6.64 -0.51
CA LEU A 101 -5.38 6.39 -0.95
C LEU A 101 -6.23 7.67 -0.93
N ASN A 102 -6.16 8.45 0.15
CA ASN A 102 -6.85 9.73 0.24
C ASN A 102 -6.41 10.73 -0.83
N LYS A 103 -5.10 10.81 -1.10
CA LYS A 103 -4.56 11.65 -2.18
C LYS A 103 -5.10 11.21 -3.54
N GLU A 104 -5.13 9.91 -3.79
CA GLU A 104 -5.65 9.39 -5.07
C GLU A 104 -7.14 9.64 -5.24
N ALA A 105 -7.93 9.42 -4.18
CA ALA A 105 -9.35 9.72 -4.17
C ALA A 105 -9.63 11.22 -4.39
N ALA A 106 -8.83 12.10 -3.79
CA ALA A 106 -8.95 13.55 -3.99
C ALA A 106 -8.58 13.99 -5.41
N ASN A 107 -7.70 13.25 -6.08
CA ASN A 107 -7.24 13.55 -7.44
C ASN A 107 -8.10 12.88 -8.53
N GLY A 108 -9.17 12.18 -8.17
CA GLY A 108 -10.04 11.48 -9.12
C GLY A 108 -9.47 10.17 -9.67
N GLY A 109 -8.39 9.63 -9.09
CA GLY A 109 -7.79 8.36 -9.52
C GLY A 109 -8.60 7.12 -9.14
N MET A 110 -9.60 7.28 -8.27
CA MET A 110 -10.53 6.20 -7.86
C MET A 110 -11.69 6.06 -8.86
N THR A 111 -11.38 5.75 -10.11
CA THR A 111 -12.42 5.54 -11.15
C THR A 111 -13.17 4.22 -10.92
N GLU A 112 -14.39 4.10 -11.46
CA GLU A 112 -15.16 2.85 -11.43
C GLU A 112 -14.36 1.67 -12.01
N ALA A 113 -13.67 1.89 -13.14
CA ALA A 113 -12.82 0.87 -13.75
C ALA A 113 -11.67 0.41 -12.83
N THR A 114 -11.06 1.35 -12.12
CA THR A 114 -9.99 1.06 -11.14
C THR A 114 -10.53 0.22 -9.98
N ILE A 115 -11.70 0.59 -9.45
CA ILE A 115 -12.36 -0.09 -8.34
C ILE A 115 -12.77 -1.51 -8.76
N ALA A 116 -13.40 -1.67 -9.92
CA ALA A 116 -13.82 -2.95 -10.47
C ALA A 116 -12.64 -3.90 -10.72
N SER A 117 -11.55 -3.37 -11.32
CA SER A 117 -10.33 -4.13 -11.56
C SER A 117 -9.70 -4.63 -10.25
N PHE A 118 -9.58 -3.75 -9.26
CA PHE A 118 -9.07 -4.10 -7.95
C PHE A 118 -9.97 -5.13 -7.24
N ALA A 119 -11.28 -4.91 -7.20
CA ALA A 119 -12.25 -5.81 -6.57
C ALA A 119 -12.16 -7.24 -7.14
N LYS A 120 -12.10 -7.35 -8.47
CA LYS A 120 -11.87 -8.62 -9.16
C LYS A 120 -10.55 -9.26 -8.76
N GLN A 121 -9.48 -8.47 -8.68
CA GLN A 121 -8.14 -8.96 -8.35
C GLN A 121 -8.07 -9.53 -6.92
N VAL A 122 -8.74 -8.91 -5.95
CA VAL A 122 -8.75 -9.37 -4.55
C VAL A 122 -9.94 -10.27 -4.21
N ASN A 123 -10.77 -10.63 -5.20
CA ASN A 123 -11.97 -11.45 -5.05
C ASN A 123 -12.96 -10.91 -3.98
N LEU A 124 -13.20 -9.59 -4.00
CA LEU A 124 -14.23 -8.92 -3.20
C LEU A 124 -15.37 -8.41 -4.10
N PRO A 125 -16.60 -8.31 -3.58
CA PRO A 125 -17.69 -7.65 -4.31
C PRO A 125 -17.33 -6.20 -4.64
N GLU A 126 -17.52 -5.78 -5.89
CA GLU A 126 -17.23 -4.40 -6.32
C GLU A 126 -17.99 -3.36 -5.50
N SER A 127 -19.26 -3.63 -5.18
CA SER A 127 -20.09 -2.76 -4.34
C SER A 127 -19.52 -2.58 -2.93
N GLU A 128 -18.89 -3.61 -2.37
CA GLU A 128 -18.25 -3.54 -1.06
C GLU A 128 -17.00 -2.65 -1.11
N VAL A 129 -16.14 -2.87 -2.10
CA VAL A 129 -14.94 -2.04 -2.33
C VAL A 129 -15.32 -0.58 -2.59
N ALA A 130 -16.31 -0.35 -3.48
CA ALA A 130 -16.82 0.98 -3.78
C ALA A 130 -17.33 1.68 -2.51
N GLY A 131 -18.03 0.96 -1.63
CA GLY A 131 -18.47 1.48 -0.34
C GLY A 131 -17.32 1.99 0.53
N TYR A 132 -16.24 1.21 0.68
CA TYR A 132 -15.06 1.64 1.43
C TYR A 132 -14.37 2.85 0.78
N VAL A 133 -14.27 2.88 -0.55
CA VAL A 133 -13.63 3.98 -1.29
C VAL A 133 -14.42 5.28 -1.15
N GLN A 134 -15.75 5.22 -1.33
CA GLN A 134 -16.64 6.38 -1.23
C GLN A 134 -16.66 6.98 0.17
N THR A 135 -16.71 6.11 1.19
CA THR A 135 -16.70 6.54 2.60
C THR A 135 -15.31 6.84 3.15
N ARG A 136 -14.26 6.56 2.36
CA ARG A 136 -12.85 6.60 2.78
C ARG A 136 -12.56 5.74 4.00
N ASP A 137 -13.33 4.66 4.18
CA ASP A 137 -13.11 3.68 5.23
C ASP A 137 -11.98 2.70 4.82
N TRP A 138 -10.76 3.21 4.82
CA TRP A 138 -9.58 2.42 4.49
C TRP A 138 -9.32 1.32 5.51
N ASN A 139 -9.71 1.52 6.77
CA ASN A 139 -9.58 0.49 7.81
C ASN A 139 -10.52 -0.69 7.53
N GLY A 140 -11.77 -0.40 7.14
CA GLY A 140 -12.73 -1.39 6.67
C GLY A 140 -12.21 -2.17 5.46
N LEU A 141 -11.64 -1.45 4.48
CA LEU A 141 -11.00 -2.09 3.32
C LEU A 141 -9.86 -3.04 3.73
N PHE A 142 -8.92 -2.58 4.57
CA PHE A 142 -7.83 -3.45 5.05
C PHE A 142 -8.37 -4.65 5.84
N ALA A 143 -9.39 -4.44 6.68
CA ALA A 143 -10.01 -5.53 7.41
C ALA A 143 -10.68 -6.55 6.48
N ALA A 144 -11.30 -6.12 5.38
CA ALA A 144 -11.87 -7.02 4.37
C ALA A 144 -10.80 -7.84 3.64
N LEU A 145 -9.66 -7.21 3.30
CA LEU A 145 -8.53 -7.86 2.63
C LEU A 145 -7.80 -8.89 3.51
N GLU A 146 -7.80 -8.66 4.82
CA GLU A 146 -7.12 -9.50 5.82
C GLU A 146 -7.91 -10.77 6.21
N LYS A 147 -9.19 -10.90 5.81
CA LYS A 147 -10.07 -12.06 6.09
C LYS A 147 -9.74 -13.27 5.24
#